data_AF-A0A1G9L2W3-F1
#
_entry.id   AF-A0A1G9L2W3-F1
#
_cell.length_a   1.000
_cell.length_b   1.000
_cell.length_c   1.000
_cell.angle_alpha   90.00
_cell.angle_beta   90.00
_cell.angle_gamma   90.00
#
_symmetry.space_group_name_H-M   'P 1'
#
loop_
_entity.id
_entity.type
_entity.pdbx_description
1 polymer ?
#
loop_
_entity_poly.entity_id
_entity_poly.type
_entity_poly.pdbx_seq_one_letter_code
_entity_poly.pdbx_strand_id
1 'polypeptide(L)'
;MDTPVRVLAKTVRQRVRPAWLRDLLHGVPIGKPLHPPLATVSLGCWLSAAVLDVADADPRASRLLLATGIANALPTAAAGLTDWSSLHREQQRVGFVHMLSNMVALGLFSASLLARLRGQERPGRLLSFAGLGVGTLGAYLGGHLAYRQAAGANHAPQVTHLVPLGWHDLCLLRDLPDGRPVARRLGYIQLFVLRRGEAVTVLGDRCPHLAGPLHQGRLIVEGGDACVVCPWHGSTFRLADGSVKHGPATAPAPMFETRIRRDGTIQVRPGVA
;
A
#
# COMPACT_ATOMS: atom_id res chain seq x y z
N MET A 1 -16.01 -12.80 -12.59
CA MET A 1 -15.04 -11.66 -12.63
C MET A 1 -13.57 -12.07 -12.41
N ASP A 2 -13.25 -13.30 -11.99
CA ASP A 2 -11.88 -13.62 -11.56
C ASP A 2 -10.85 -13.70 -12.69
N THR A 3 -11.25 -14.19 -13.87
CA THR A 3 -10.38 -14.30 -15.04
C THR A 3 -9.85 -12.93 -15.51
N PRO A 4 -10.69 -11.91 -15.80
CA PRO A 4 -10.20 -10.60 -16.23
C PRO A 4 -9.34 -9.92 -15.14
N VAL A 5 -9.73 -10.03 -13.87
CA VAL A 5 -8.95 -9.53 -12.73
C VAL A 5 -7.57 -10.18 -12.66
N ARG A 6 -7.48 -11.50 -12.85
CA ARG A 6 -6.21 -12.24 -12.83
C ARG A 6 -5.30 -11.84 -13.98
N VAL A 7 -5.86 -11.74 -15.19
CA VAL A 7 -5.11 -11.35 -16.39
C VAL A 7 -4.57 -9.93 -16.21
N LEU A 8 -5.41 -8.97 -15.83
CA LEU A 8 -5.01 -7.58 -15.67
C LEU A 8 -3.94 -7.42 -14.58
N ALA A 9 -4.14 -8.01 -13.40
CA ALA A 9 -3.16 -7.93 -12.30
C ALA A 9 -1.81 -8.53 -12.70
N LYS A 10 -1.81 -9.66 -13.43
CA LYS A 10 -0.57 -10.26 -13.96
C LYS A 10 0.12 -9.32 -14.95
N THR A 11 -0.63 -8.73 -15.88
CA THR A 11 -0.10 -7.81 -16.88
C THR A 11 0.51 -6.56 -16.24
N VAL A 12 -0.15 -5.96 -15.23
CA VAL A 12 0.39 -4.80 -14.50
C VAL A 12 1.74 -5.15 -13.88
N ARG A 13 1.82 -6.25 -13.11
CA ARG A 13 3.08 -6.69 -12.49
C ARG A 13 4.19 -6.99 -13.51
N GLN A 14 3.82 -7.41 -14.72
CA GLN A 14 4.77 -7.69 -15.81
C GLN A 14 5.21 -6.44 -16.57
N ARG A 15 4.42 -5.37 -16.60
CA ARG A 15 4.72 -4.12 -17.33
C ARG A 15 5.40 -3.08 -16.46
N VAL A 16 5.02 -2.96 -15.19
CA VAL A 16 5.72 -2.10 -14.24
C VAL A 16 6.97 -2.85 -13.75
N ARG A 17 7.99 -2.98 -14.60
CA ARG A 17 9.20 -3.78 -14.34
C ARG A 17 10.27 -3.08 -13.50
N PRO A 18 10.64 -1.81 -13.78
CA PRO A 18 11.74 -1.19 -13.06
C PRO A 18 11.42 -1.11 -11.58
N ALA A 19 12.32 -1.59 -10.72
CA ALA A 19 12.11 -1.62 -9.27
C ALA A 19 11.81 -0.22 -8.73
N TRP A 20 12.63 0.77 -9.11
CA TRP A 20 12.45 2.16 -8.72
C TRP A 20 11.07 2.72 -9.09
N LEU A 21 10.51 2.35 -10.25
CA LEU A 21 9.20 2.83 -10.69
C LEU A 21 8.08 2.18 -9.88
N ARG A 22 8.18 0.85 -9.63
CA ARG A 22 7.22 0.17 -8.74
C ARG A 22 7.25 0.76 -7.34
N ASP A 23 8.44 0.97 -6.79
CA ASP A 23 8.62 1.49 -5.45
C ASP A 23 8.07 2.92 -5.33
N LEU A 24 8.29 3.76 -6.34
CA LEU A 24 7.69 5.08 -6.41
C LEU A 24 6.14 5.02 -6.46
N LEU A 25 5.58 4.15 -7.31
CA LEU A 25 4.12 4.02 -7.44
C LEU A 25 3.46 3.43 -6.19
N HIS A 26 4.13 2.53 -5.49
CA HIS A 26 3.72 2.04 -4.17
C HIS A 26 3.92 3.10 -3.07
N GLY A 27 4.76 4.12 -3.29
CA GLY A 27 5.07 5.16 -2.33
C GLY A 27 6.12 4.78 -1.27
N VAL A 28 6.98 3.81 -1.59
CA VAL A 28 8.09 3.36 -0.72
C VAL A 28 9.00 4.51 -0.29
N PRO A 29 9.45 5.43 -1.16
CA PRO A 29 10.33 6.53 -0.75
C PRO A 29 9.70 7.50 0.26
N ILE A 30 8.36 7.60 0.27
CA ILE A 30 7.59 8.49 1.16
C ILE A 30 7.17 7.74 2.44
N GLY A 31 7.27 6.40 2.44
CA GLY A 31 6.78 5.54 3.52
C GLY A 31 5.26 5.45 3.62
N LYS A 32 4.52 5.89 2.59
CA LYS A 32 3.05 5.91 2.54
C LYS A 32 2.55 5.64 1.12
N PRO A 33 1.42 4.94 0.94
CA PRO A 33 0.83 4.74 -0.38
C PRO A 33 0.63 6.06 -1.14
N LEU A 34 1.02 6.10 -2.41
CA LEU A 34 0.93 7.31 -3.24
C LEU A 34 -0.50 7.56 -3.78
N HIS A 35 -1.29 6.50 -3.98
CA HIS A 35 -2.61 6.60 -4.57
C HIS A 35 -3.60 7.48 -3.76
N PRO A 36 -3.75 7.35 -2.43
CA PRO A 36 -4.70 8.15 -1.66
C PRO A 36 -4.52 9.68 -1.78
N PRO A 37 -3.32 10.28 -1.55
CA PRO A 37 -3.18 11.73 -1.67
C PRO A 37 -3.40 12.23 -3.10
N LEU A 38 -2.99 11.48 -4.14
CA LEU A 38 -3.29 11.84 -5.52
C LEU A 38 -4.81 11.77 -5.80
N ALA A 39 -5.51 10.76 -5.30
CA ALA A 39 -6.95 10.66 -5.43
C ALA A 39 -7.68 11.84 -4.76
N THR A 40 -7.19 12.30 -3.61
CA THR A 40 -7.72 13.50 -2.93
C THR A 40 -7.59 14.75 -3.79
N VAL A 41 -6.47 14.93 -4.52
CA VAL A 41 -6.30 16.07 -5.43
C VAL A 41 -7.34 16.04 -6.56
N SER A 42 -7.51 14.90 -7.24
CA SER A 42 -8.51 14.78 -8.32
C SER A 42 -9.94 15.00 -7.83
N LEU A 43 -10.32 14.37 -6.72
CA LEU A 43 -11.65 14.53 -6.13
C LEU A 43 -11.89 15.97 -5.66
N GLY A 44 -10.89 16.59 -5.03
CA GLY A 44 -10.95 17.97 -4.58
C GLY A 44 -11.18 18.94 -5.74
N CYS A 45 -10.42 18.79 -6.84
CA CYS A 45 -10.62 19.60 -8.05
C CYS A 45 -12.03 19.47 -8.61
N TRP A 46 -12.56 18.24 -8.72
CA TRP A 46 -13.89 18.01 -9.28
C TRP A 46 -15.02 18.50 -8.38
N LEU A 47 -14.87 18.35 -7.05
CA LEU A 47 -15.82 18.90 -6.09
C LEU A 47 -15.81 20.43 -6.13
N SER A 48 -14.63 21.06 -6.16
CA SER A 48 -14.52 22.51 -6.28
C SER A 48 -15.11 23.03 -7.59
N ALA A 49 -14.91 22.34 -8.71
CA ALA A 49 -15.54 22.71 -9.98
C ALA A 49 -17.07 22.67 -9.90
N ALA A 50 -17.64 21.65 -9.25
CA ALA A 50 -19.07 21.54 -9.02
C ALA A 50 -19.61 22.67 -8.11
N VAL A 51 -18.87 23.06 -7.07
CA VAL A 51 -19.24 24.20 -6.20
C VAL A 51 -19.27 25.50 -7.00
N LEU A 52 -18.25 25.75 -7.85
CA LEU A 52 -18.22 26.92 -8.71
C LEU A 52 -19.37 26.94 -9.72
N ASP A 53 -19.74 25.78 -10.27
CA ASP A 53 -20.88 25.67 -11.19
C ASP A 53 -22.22 25.96 -10.51
N VAL A 54 -22.39 25.55 -9.25
CA VAL A 54 -23.59 25.85 -8.43
C VAL A 54 -23.64 27.34 -8.07
N ALA A 55 -22.50 27.93 -7.74
CA ALA A 55 -22.39 29.35 -7.41
C ALA A 55 -22.44 30.28 -8.64
N ASP A 56 -22.55 29.71 -9.85
CA ASP A 56 -22.44 30.42 -11.13
C ASP A 56 -21.20 31.32 -11.20
N ALA A 57 -20.09 30.84 -10.63
CA ALA A 57 -18.81 31.53 -10.58
C ALA A 57 -18.06 31.44 -11.92
N ASP A 58 -16.84 32.00 -11.97
CA ASP A 58 -16.03 32.09 -13.21
C ASP A 58 -15.87 30.73 -13.92
N PRO A 59 -16.41 30.56 -15.15
CA PRO A 59 -16.28 29.32 -15.92
C PRO A 59 -14.83 28.95 -16.25
N ARG A 60 -13.90 29.92 -16.27
CA ARG A 60 -12.46 29.64 -16.48
C ARG A 60 -11.88 28.86 -15.31
N ALA A 61 -12.26 29.20 -14.07
CA ALA A 61 -11.83 28.49 -12.88
C ALA A 61 -12.35 27.04 -12.86
N SER A 62 -13.62 26.81 -13.20
CA SER A 62 -14.17 25.45 -13.33
C SER A 62 -13.42 24.62 -14.38
N ARG A 63 -13.11 25.20 -15.55
CA ARG A 63 -12.34 24.51 -16.60
C ARG A 63 -10.92 24.18 -16.16
N LEU A 64 -10.25 25.09 -15.45
CA LEU A 64 -8.91 24.84 -14.91
C LEU A 64 -8.94 23.66 -13.93
N LEU A 65 -9.86 23.67 -12.97
CA LEU A 65 -10.00 22.58 -12.00
C LEU A 65 -10.32 21.24 -12.66
N LEU A 66 -11.22 21.22 -13.65
CA LEU A 66 -11.50 20.00 -14.43
C LEU A 66 -10.23 19.49 -15.13
N ALA A 67 -9.50 20.35 -15.82
CA ALA A 67 -8.26 19.99 -16.50
C ALA A 67 -7.18 19.47 -15.53
N THR A 68 -6.99 20.15 -14.39
CA THR A 68 -6.06 19.72 -13.34
C THR A 68 -6.45 18.36 -12.77
N GLY A 69 -7.73 18.15 -12.45
CA GLY A 69 -8.22 16.88 -11.92
C GLY A 69 -8.06 15.71 -12.91
N ILE A 70 -8.31 15.96 -14.21
CA ILE A 70 -8.11 14.99 -15.30
C ILE A 70 -6.62 14.64 -15.45
N ALA A 71 -5.74 15.65 -15.47
CA ALA A 71 -4.30 15.44 -15.59
C ALA A 71 -3.76 14.62 -14.41
N ASN A 72 -4.19 14.93 -13.18
CA ASN A 72 -3.79 14.22 -11.98
C ASN A 72 -4.41 12.80 -11.87
N ALA A 73 -5.50 12.52 -12.59
CA ALA A 73 -6.10 11.18 -12.59
C ALA A 73 -5.17 10.11 -13.19
N LEU A 74 -4.25 10.49 -14.09
CA LEU A 74 -3.29 9.57 -14.70
C LEU A 74 -2.28 8.98 -13.69
N PRO A 75 -1.49 9.78 -12.95
CA PRO A 75 -0.61 9.23 -11.91
C PRO A 75 -1.40 8.58 -10.77
N THR A 76 -2.61 9.09 -10.45
CA THR A 76 -3.52 8.46 -9.47
C THR A 76 -3.86 7.02 -9.87
N ALA A 77 -4.27 6.82 -11.13
CA ALA A 77 -4.61 5.51 -11.66
C ALA A 77 -3.37 4.60 -11.72
N ALA A 78 -2.22 5.11 -12.15
CA ALA A 78 -0.98 4.33 -12.21
C ALA A 78 -0.57 3.78 -10.82
N ALA A 79 -0.62 4.61 -9.78
CA ALA A 79 -0.37 4.19 -8.40
C ALA A 79 -1.40 3.15 -7.94
N GLY A 80 -2.70 3.44 -8.13
CA GLY A 80 -3.79 2.57 -7.70
C GLY A 80 -3.80 1.19 -8.39
N LEU A 81 -3.53 1.14 -9.70
CA LEU A 81 -3.40 -0.12 -10.45
C LEU A 81 -2.21 -0.95 -9.95
N THR A 82 -1.10 -0.29 -9.61
CA THR A 82 0.11 -0.95 -9.10
C THR A 82 -0.15 -1.60 -7.74
N ASP A 83 -0.77 -0.86 -6.81
CA ASP A 83 -1.19 -1.38 -5.50
C ASP A 83 -2.21 -2.51 -5.63
N TRP A 84 -3.28 -2.30 -6.41
CA TRP A 84 -4.35 -3.26 -6.65
C TRP A 84 -3.84 -4.61 -7.17
N SER A 85 -2.81 -4.58 -8.03
CA SER A 85 -2.25 -5.79 -8.62
C SER A 85 -1.64 -6.75 -7.60
N SER A 86 -1.33 -6.27 -6.39
CA SER A 86 -0.72 -7.03 -5.30
C SER A 86 -1.68 -7.34 -4.15
N LEU A 87 -2.98 -7.01 -4.30
CA LEU A 87 -4.02 -7.30 -3.32
C LEU A 87 -4.54 -8.75 -3.39
N HIS A 88 -5.19 -9.19 -2.32
CA HIS A 88 -5.93 -10.46 -2.30
C HIS A 88 -7.09 -10.44 -3.31
N ARG A 89 -7.58 -11.62 -3.69
CA ARG A 89 -8.62 -11.75 -4.72
C ARG A 89 -9.92 -11.03 -4.38
N GLU A 90 -10.34 -11.08 -3.13
CA GLU A 90 -11.55 -10.42 -2.66
C GLU A 90 -11.45 -8.89 -2.79
N GLN A 91 -10.30 -8.34 -2.35
CA GLN A 91 -9.95 -6.92 -2.54
C GLN A 91 -9.88 -6.56 -4.02
N GLN A 92 -9.30 -7.43 -4.85
CA GLN A 92 -9.20 -7.16 -6.28
C GLN A 92 -10.56 -7.10 -6.99
N ARG A 93 -11.55 -7.90 -6.57
CA ARG A 93 -12.90 -7.86 -7.13
C ARG A 93 -13.56 -6.50 -6.89
N VAL A 94 -13.52 -5.99 -5.65
CA VAL A 94 -14.05 -4.66 -5.32
C VAL A 94 -13.23 -3.56 -6.02
N GLY A 95 -11.90 -3.69 -6.00
CA GLY A 95 -10.99 -2.77 -6.69
C GLY A 95 -11.21 -2.66 -8.19
N PHE A 96 -11.64 -3.75 -8.83
CA PHE A 96 -11.99 -3.74 -10.25
C PHE A 96 -13.25 -2.90 -10.51
N VAL A 97 -14.29 -3.05 -9.69
CA VAL A 97 -15.50 -2.22 -9.80
C VAL A 97 -15.20 -0.76 -9.48
N HIS A 98 -14.42 -0.51 -8.43
CA HIS A 98 -13.91 0.83 -8.10
C HIS A 98 -13.18 1.48 -9.29
N MET A 99 -12.27 0.75 -9.94
CA MET A 99 -11.56 1.23 -11.13
C MET A 99 -12.53 1.56 -12.27
N LEU A 100 -13.50 0.69 -12.58
CA LEU A 100 -14.49 0.94 -13.63
C LEU A 100 -15.35 2.18 -13.34
N SER A 101 -15.83 2.34 -12.11
CA SER A 101 -16.58 3.53 -11.70
C SER A 101 -15.74 4.80 -11.92
N ASN A 102 -14.47 4.78 -11.53
CA ASN A 102 -13.59 5.94 -11.73
C ASN A 102 -13.24 6.19 -13.20
N MET A 103 -13.15 5.16 -14.05
CA MET A 103 -12.99 5.35 -15.50
C MET A 103 -14.21 6.02 -16.13
N VAL A 104 -15.42 5.63 -15.71
CA VAL A 104 -16.67 6.28 -16.17
C VAL A 104 -16.71 7.74 -15.69
N ALA A 105 -16.41 8.00 -14.42
CA ALA A 105 -16.35 9.36 -13.88
C ALA A 105 -15.34 10.23 -14.64
N LEU A 106 -14.11 9.73 -14.88
CA LEU A 106 -13.09 10.42 -15.65
C LEU A 106 -13.55 10.71 -17.09
N GLY A 107 -14.25 9.77 -17.73
CA GLY A 107 -14.85 9.97 -19.05
C GLY A 107 -15.89 11.09 -19.05
N LEU A 108 -16.75 11.14 -18.03
CA LEU A 108 -17.76 12.19 -17.86
C LEU A 108 -17.13 13.57 -17.61
N PHE A 109 -16.10 13.66 -16.77
CA PHE A 109 -15.38 14.93 -16.56
C PHE A 109 -14.62 15.38 -17.81
N SER A 110 -14.04 14.45 -18.57
CA SER A 110 -13.37 14.75 -19.84
C SER A 110 -14.37 15.25 -20.89
N ALA A 111 -15.53 14.59 -21.01
CA ALA A 111 -16.62 15.03 -21.87
C ALA A 111 -17.17 16.40 -21.43
N SER A 112 -17.29 16.63 -20.11
CA SER A 112 -17.65 17.94 -19.56
C SER A 112 -16.67 19.03 -20.02
N LEU A 113 -15.36 18.81 -19.85
CA LEU A 113 -14.34 19.76 -20.28
C LEU A 113 -14.43 20.05 -21.78
N LEU A 114 -14.55 19.01 -22.62
CA LEU A 114 -14.68 19.15 -24.07
C LEU A 114 -15.95 19.92 -24.47
N ALA A 115 -17.08 19.67 -23.82
CA ALA A 115 -18.32 20.40 -24.07
C ALA A 115 -18.17 21.90 -23.75
N ARG A 116 -17.56 22.24 -22.61
CA ARG A 116 -17.31 23.63 -22.21
C ARG A 116 -16.32 24.34 -23.13
N LEU A 117 -15.28 23.64 -23.61
CA LEU A 117 -14.35 24.19 -24.60
C LEU A 117 -15.03 24.48 -25.96
N ARG A 118 -16.14 23.80 -26.27
CA ARG A 118 -16.98 24.07 -27.44
C ARG A 118 -18.09 25.10 -27.19
N GLY A 119 -18.08 25.77 -26.03
CA GLY A 119 -19.10 26.75 -25.64
C GLY A 119 -20.41 26.15 -25.11
N GLN A 120 -20.50 24.83 -24.94
CA GLN A 120 -21.69 24.15 -24.44
C GLN A 120 -21.66 24.03 -22.90
N GLU A 121 -21.82 25.15 -22.21
CA GLU A 121 -21.68 25.21 -20.74
C GLU A 121 -22.75 24.37 -20.01
N ARG A 122 -24.03 24.45 -20.39
CA ARG A 122 -25.12 23.69 -19.73
C ARG A 122 -24.92 22.17 -19.82
N PRO A 123 -24.72 21.56 -21.01
CA PRO A 123 -24.37 20.14 -21.09
C PRO A 123 -23.09 19.80 -20.33
N GLY A 124 -22.08 20.69 -20.38
CA GLY A 124 -20.84 20.54 -19.62
C GLY A 124 -21.07 20.41 -18.10
N ARG A 125 -21.89 21.29 -17.51
CA ARG A 125 -22.25 21.23 -16.08
C ARG A 125 -22.98 19.93 -15.73
N LEU A 126 -23.97 19.53 -16.54
CA LEU A 126 -24.72 18.28 -16.32
C LEU A 126 -23.80 17.05 -16.34
N LEU A 127 -22.86 16.97 -17.30
CA LEU A 127 -21.86 15.90 -17.35
C LEU A 127 -20.93 15.91 -16.14
N SER A 128 -20.56 17.09 -15.63
CA SER A 128 -19.72 17.21 -14.45
C SER A 128 -20.44 16.73 -13.19
N PHE A 129 -21.72 17.06 -13.02
CA PHE A 129 -22.53 16.55 -11.90
C PHE A 129 -22.75 15.04 -12.00
N ALA A 130 -23.01 14.50 -13.19
CA ALA A 130 -23.07 13.06 -13.41
C ALA A 130 -21.73 12.39 -13.07
N GLY A 131 -20.61 12.98 -13.50
CA GLY A 131 -19.25 12.54 -13.18
C GLY A 131 -18.99 12.52 -11.67
N LEU A 132 -19.44 13.55 -10.94
CA LEU A 132 -19.31 13.63 -9.48
C LEU A 132 -20.16 12.57 -8.77
N GLY A 133 -21.37 12.31 -9.27
CA GLY A 133 -22.22 11.22 -8.76
C GLY A 133 -21.55 9.85 -8.88
N VAL A 134 -21.04 9.51 -10.07
CA VAL A 134 -20.31 8.26 -10.30
C VAL A 134 -19.00 8.23 -9.51
N GLY A 135 -18.30 9.36 -9.42
CA GLY A 135 -17.07 9.51 -8.63
C GLY A 135 -17.30 9.26 -7.14
N THR A 136 -18.45 9.66 -6.60
CA THR A 136 -18.84 9.39 -5.21
C THR A 136 -19.02 7.89 -4.94
N LEU A 137 -19.61 7.15 -5.88
CA LEU A 137 -19.66 5.69 -5.82
C LEU A 137 -18.24 5.08 -5.84
N GLY A 138 -17.38 5.59 -6.71
CA GLY A 138 -15.96 5.23 -6.74
C GLY A 138 -15.27 5.47 -5.39
N ALA A 139 -15.48 6.64 -4.79
CA ALA A 139 -14.93 7.00 -3.48
C ALA A 139 -15.44 6.10 -2.36
N TYR A 140 -16.73 5.76 -2.35
CA TYR A 140 -17.31 4.79 -1.41
C TYR A 140 -16.64 3.42 -1.50
N LEU A 141 -16.46 2.90 -2.72
CA LEU A 141 -15.79 1.61 -2.93
C LEU A 141 -14.30 1.66 -2.52
N GLY A 142 -13.63 2.79 -2.77
CA GLY A 142 -12.26 3.04 -2.30
C GLY A 142 -12.16 3.04 -0.77
N GLY A 143 -13.11 3.70 -0.10
CA GLY A 143 -13.24 3.66 1.35
C GLY A 143 -13.52 2.26 1.88
N HIS A 144 -14.36 1.48 1.22
CA HIS A 144 -14.60 0.08 1.59
C HIS A 144 -13.32 -0.76 1.49
N LEU A 145 -12.54 -0.62 0.42
CA LEU A 145 -11.25 -1.28 0.27
C LEU A 145 -10.29 -0.91 1.42
N ALA A 146 -10.12 0.38 1.68
CA ALA A 146 -9.18 0.87 2.68
C ALA A 146 -9.59 0.51 4.11
N TYR A 147 -10.84 0.80 4.50
CA TYR A 147 -11.28 0.74 5.89
C TYR A 147 -11.94 -0.59 6.28
N ARG A 148 -12.63 -1.27 5.35
CA ARG A 148 -13.28 -2.56 5.65
C ARG A 148 -12.41 -3.75 5.28
N GLN A 149 -11.63 -3.64 4.21
CA GLN A 149 -10.79 -4.73 3.73
C GLN A 149 -9.29 -4.50 3.99
N ALA A 150 -8.90 -3.40 4.65
CA ALA A 150 -7.53 -3.08 5.01
C ALA A 150 -6.56 -3.09 3.82
N ALA A 151 -7.03 -2.70 2.62
CA ALA A 151 -6.17 -2.55 1.45
C ALA A 151 -5.29 -1.30 1.61
N GLY A 152 -3.96 -1.50 1.60
CA GLY A 152 -2.98 -0.43 1.80
C GLY A 152 -2.76 0.00 3.26
N ALA A 153 -3.47 -0.59 4.21
CA ALA A 153 -3.22 -0.40 5.64
C ALA A 153 -1.98 -1.20 6.09
N ASN A 154 -1.30 -0.74 7.15
CA ASN A 154 -0.21 -1.48 7.77
C ASN A 154 -0.77 -2.65 8.60
N HIS A 155 -0.32 -3.88 8.31
CA HIS A 155 -0.73 -5.12 8.98
C HIS A 155 0.24 -5.58 10.09
N ALA A 156 1.21 -4.76 10.48
CA ALA A 156 2.14 -5.03 11.57
C ALA A 156 2.03 -4.14 12.84
N PRO A 157 1.17 -3.10 12.96
CA PRO A 157 1.23 -2.19 14.11
C PRO A 157 0.82 -2.87 15.42
N GLN A 158 0.00 -3.92 15.40
CA GLN A 158 -0.37 -4.66 16.61
C GLN A 158 0.85 -5.25 17.35
N VAL A 159 1.97 -5.49 16.65
CA VAL A 159 3.17 -6.03 17.28
C VAL A 159 3.72 -5.06 18.33
N THR A 160 3.72 -3.75 18.07
CA THR A 160 4.21 -2.76 19.04
C THR A 160 3.23 -2.51 20.18
N HIS A 161 1.93 -2.71 19.96
CA HIS A 161 0.90 -2.50 20.99
C HIS A 161 0.68 -3.70 21.91
N LEU A 162 0.95 -4.92 21.45
CA LEU A 162 0.63 -6.15 22.17
C LEU A 162 1.80 -6.73 22.97
N VAL A 163 3.03 -6.30 22.70
CA VAL A 163 4.20 -6.76 23.46
C VAL A 163 4.37 -5.86 24.69
N PRO A 164 4.36 -6.41 25.92
CA PRO A 164 4.63 -5.62 27.11
C PRO A 164 6.01 -4.96 27.06
N LEU A 165 6.17 -3.85 27.78
CA LEU A 165 7.48 -3.23 27.95
C LEU A 165 8.41 -4.17 28.74
N GLY A 166 9.70 -4.19 28.38
CA GLY A 166 10.71 -4.99 29.06
C GLY A 166 11.17 -6.24 28.30
N TRP A 167 12.04 -7.01 28.92
CA TRP A 167 12.66 -8.20 28.31
C TRP A 167 11.83 -9.46 28.55
N HIS A 168 11.64 -10.25 27.49
CA HIS A 168 10.81 -11.44 27.50
C HIS A 168 11.59 -12.65 26.97
N ASP A 169 11.51 -13.79 27.64
CA ASP A 169 12.12 -15.04 27.17
C ASP A 169 11.42 -15.52 25.89
N LEU A 170 12.19 -15.86 24.86
CA LEU A 170 11.69 -16.33 23.57
C LEU A 170 11.93 -17.82 23.36
N CYS A 171 13.20 -18.24 23.37
CA CYS A 171 13.64 -19.63 23.23
C CYS A 171 15.15 -19.73 23.52
N LEU A 172 15.69 -20.95 23.51
CA LEU A 172 17.13 -21.16 23.66
C LEU A 172 17.84 -21.00 22.30
N LEU A 173 19.06 -20.45 22.32
CA LEU A 173 19.87 -20.26 21.10
C LEU A 173 20.10 -21.58 20.34
N ARG A 174 20.31 -22.68 21.07
CA ARG A 174 20.54 -24.01 20.50
C ARG A 174 19.33 -24.58 19.75
N ASP A 175 18.13 -24.07 20.03
CA ASP A 175 16.89 -24.51 19.37
C ASP A 175 16.67 -23.82 18.02
N LEU A 176 17.53 -22.84 17.68
CA LEU A 176 17.47 -22.12 16.41
C LEU A 176 18.48 -22.70 15.42
N PRO A 177 18.05 -23.03 14.18
CA PRO A 177 18.97 -23.41 13.13
C PRO A 177 19.84 -22.21 12.74
N ASP A 178 21.11 -22.47 12.43
CA ASP A 178 22.00 -21.42 11.96
C ASP A 178 21.72 -21.07 10.48
N GLY A 179 21.71 -19.77 10.17
CA GLY A 179 21.55 -19.23 8.82
C GLY A 179 20.15 -19.34 8.20
N ARG A 180 19.16 -19.89 8.91
CA ARG A 180 17.78 -20.08 8.39
C ARG A 180 16.74 -19.38 9.28
N PRO A 181 15.80 -18.64 8.68
CA PRO A 181 14.75 -18.00 9.46
C PRO A 181 13.72 -19.03 9.95
N VAL A 182 13.21 -18.82 11.17
CA VAL A 182 12.15 -19.62 11.77
C VAL A 182 11.11 -18.71 12.44
N ALA A 183 9.89 -19.22 12.59
CA ALA A 183 8.88 -18.58 13.40
C ALA A 183 9.05 -18.96 14.88
N ARG A 184 8.92 -17.98 15.78
CA ARG A 184 8.73 -18.19 17.21
C ARG A 184 7.56 -17.34 17.71
N ARG A 185 6.95 -17.75 18.82
CA ARG A 185 5.80 -17.05 19.39
C ARG A 185 6.20 -16.35 20.68
N LEU A 186 5.80 -15.09 20.80
CA LEU A 186 5.74 -14.38 22.07
C LEU A 186 4.26 -14.15 22.39
N GLY A 187 3.69 -15.02 23.24
CA GLY A 187 2.24 -15.10 23.40
C GLY A 187 1.54 -15.40 22.07
N TYR A 188 0.69 -14.48 21.61
CA TYR A 188 -0.04 -14.59 20.33
C TYR A 188 0.70 -13.97 19.13
N ILE A 189 1.87 -13.38 19.37
CA ILE A 189 2.62 -12.62 18.36
C ILE A 189 3.61 -13.56 17.68
N GLN A 190 3.54 -13.66 16.35
CA GLN A 190 4.52 -14.39 15.55
C GLN A 190 5.73 -13.50 15.30
N LEU A 191 6.91 -14.03 15.57
CA LEU A 191 8.20 -13.40 15.37
C LEU A 191 9.00 -14.17 14.33
N PHE A 192 9.55 -13.43 13.38
CA PHE A 192 10.62 -13.90 12.52
C PHE A 192 11.91 -13.91 13.34
N VAL A 193 12.63 -15.02 13.34
CA VAL A 193 13.89 -15.16 14.07
C VAL A 193 14.94 -15.73 13.14
N LEU A 194 16.06 -15.03 13.02
CA LEU A 194 17.22 -15.48 12.27
C LEU A 194 18.45 -15.52 13.18
N ARG A 195 19.06 -16.70 13.29
CA ARG A 195 20.35 -16.89 13.94
C ARG A 195 21.48 -16.90 12.90
N ARG A 196 22.60 -16.24 13.23
CA ARG A 196 23.88 -16.31 12.51
C ARG A 196 25.01 -16.43 13.54
N GLY A 197 25.48 -17.64 13.80
CA GLY A 197 26.40 -17.91 14.90
C GLY A 197 25.76 -17.55 16.25
N GLU A 198 26.28 -16.52 16.92
CA GLU A 198 25.74 -15.97 18.18
C GLU A 198 24.87 -14.73 17.98
N ALA A 199 24.80 -14.18 16.76
CA ALA A 199 23.92 -13.06 16.46
C ALA A 199 22.48 -13.55 16.21
N VAL A 200 21.50 -12.85 16.79
CA VAL A 200 20.07 -13.16 16.60
C VAL A 200 19.34 -11.89 16.19
N THR A 201 18.71 -11.92 15.02
CA THR A 201 17.83 -10.86 14.51
C THR A 201 16.38 -11.29 14.69
N VAL A 202 15.54 -10.39 15.22
CA VAL A 202 14.12 -10.65 15.44
C VAL A 202 13.26 -9.52 14.86
N LEU A 203 12.26 -9.90 14.05
CA LEU A 203 11.24 -9.02 13.48
C LEU A 203 9.85 -9.52 13.85
N GLY A 204 8.83 -8.67 13.72
CA GLY A 204 7.46 -9.15 13.55
C GLY A 204 7.36 -10.01 12.30
N ASP A 205 6.80 -11.22 12.40
CA ASP A 205 6.75 -12.17 11.28
C ASP A 205 5.76 -11.78 10.18
N ARG A 206 4.79 -10.91 10.51
CA ARG A 206 3.75 -10.50 9.57
C ARG A 206 4.24 -9.30 8.76
N CYS A 207 4.38 -9.49 7.45
CA CYS A 207 4.71 -8.43 6.51
C CYS A 207 3.69 -7.27 6.61
N PRO A 208 4.14 -6.01 6.80
CA PRO A 208 3.27 -4.83 6.86
C PRO A 208 2.30 -4.66 5.69
N HIS A 209 2.59 -5.22 4.51
CA HIS A 209 1.72 -5.08 3.34
C HIS A 209 0.39 -5.83 3.48
N LEU A 210 0.43 -7.15 3.74
CA LEU A 210 -0.76 -8.00 3.77
C LEU A 210 -0.64 -9.15 4.79
N ALA A 211 0.22 -9.02 5.79
CA ALA A 211 0.48 -10.02 6.83
C ALA A 211 1.18 -11.32 6.38
N GLY A 212 1.84 -11.32 5.22
CA GLY A 212 2.58 -12.48 4.73
C GLY A 212 3.71 -12.92 5.67
N PRO A 213 3.98 -14.24 5.81
CA PRO A 213 4.91 -14.80 6.78
C PRO A 213 6.36 -14.58 6.33
N LEU A 214 7.07 -13.66 6.98
CA LEU A 214 8.45 -13.32 6.64
C LEU A 214 9.42 -14.48 6.87
N HIS A 215 9.16 -15.37 7.84
CA HIS A 215 10.00 -16.54 8.09
C HIS A 215 10.02 -17.56 6.94
N GLN A 216 9.02 -17.51 6.05
CA GLN A 216 8.97 -18.31 4.82
C GLN A 216 9.59 -17.56 3.62
N GLY A 217 10.08 -16.34 3.86
CA GLY A 217 10.75 -15.52 2.87
C GLY A 217 12.16 -16.02 2.54
N ARG A 218 12.68 -15.53 1.42
CA ARG A 218 14.08 -15.77 1.04
C ARG A 218 14.98 -14.69 1.64
N LEU A 219 16.18 -15.08 2.04
CA LEU A 219 17.22 -14.14 2.43
C LEU A 219 18.03 -13.74 1.19
N ILE A 220 18.27 -12.44 1.03
CA ILE A 220 19.10 -11.89 -0.06
C ILE A 220 20.09 -10.87 0.50
N VAL A 221 21.09 -10.50 -0.30
CA VAL A 221 21.94 -9.33 -0.05
C VAL A 221 21.69 -8.33 -1.17
N GLU A 222 21.36 -7.09 -0.80
CA GLU A 222 21.02 -6.03 -1.76
C GLU A 222 21.71 -4.73 -1.36
N GLY A 223 22.58 -4.22 -2.24
CA GLY A 223 23.39 -3.04 -1.94
C GLY A 223 24.28 -3.19 -0.69
N GLY A 224 24.73 -4.42 -0.39
CA GLY A 224 25.51 -4.74 0.82
C GLY A 224 24.69 -5.06 2.06
N ASP A 225 23.37 -4.84 2.03
CA ASP A 225 22.49 -5.08 3.17
C ASP A 225 21.84 -6.46 3.12
N ALA A 226 21.88 -7.20 4.24
CA ALA A 226 21.13 -8.43 4.39
C ALA A 226 19.62 -8.13 4.52
N CYS A 227 18.81 -8.76 3.67
CA CYS A 227 17.37 -8.49 3.58
C CYS A 227 16.56 -9.80 3.60
N VAL A 228 15.32 -9.72 4.07
CA VAL A 228 14.29 -10.76 3.88
C VAL A 228 13.28 -10.31 2.85
N VAL A 229 13.00 -11.18 1.87
CA VAL A 229 11.97 -10.95 0.85
C VAL A 229 10.73 -11.78 1.19
N CYS A 230 9.61 -11.08 1.45
CA CYS A 230 8.32 -11.69 1.71
C CYS A 230 7.88 -12.60 0.55
N PRO A 231 7.44 -13.85 0.84
CA PRO A 231 7.13 -14.83 -0.21
C PRO A 231 5.85 -14.53 -0.99
N TRP A 232 4.98 -13.65 -0.50
CA TRP A 232 3.70 -13.37 -1.16
C TRP A 232 3.85 -12.41 -2.34
N HIS A 233 4.36 -11.21 -2.09
CA HIS A 233 4.39 -10.13 -3.09
C HIS A 233 5.76 -9.49 -3.26
N GLY A 234 6.78 -10.00 -2.58
CA GLY A 234 8.16 -9.54 -2.76
C GLY A 234 8.58 -8.31 -1.97
N SER A 235 7.76 -7.84 -1.01
CA SER A 235 8.19 -6.78 -0.08
C SER A 235 9.49 -7.18 0.60
N THR A 236 10.48 -6.30 0.55
CA THR A 236 11.84 -6.59 0.98
C THR A 236 12.21 -5.68 2.13
N PHE A 237 12.68 -6.28 3.22
CA PHE A 237 13.01 -5.57 4.46
C PHE A 237 14.47 -5.81 4.83
N ARG A 238 15.18 -4.74 5.18
CA ARG A 238 16.53 -4.83 5.72
C ARG A 238 16.47 -5.48 7.10
N LEU A 239 17.34 -6.47 7.35
CA LEU A 239 17.38 -7.20 8.63
C LEU A 239 18.00 -6.39 9.77
N ALA A 240 18.81 -5.38 9.45
CA ALA A 240 19.48 -4.57 10.47
C ALA A 240 18.54 -3.60 11.21
N ASP A 241 17.48 -3.11 10.54
CA ASP A 241 16.60 -2.05 11.06
C ASP A 241 15.12 -2.21 10.68
N GLY A 242 14.75 -3.24 9.92
CA GLY A 242 13.37 -3.48 9.47
C GLY A 242 12.89 -2.53 8.36
N SER A 243 13.73 -1.63 7.86
CA SER A 243 13.37 -0.65 6.83
C SER A 243 13.00 -1.31 5.50
N VAL A 244 12.10 -0.67 4.76
CA VAL A 244 11.65 -1.16 3.44
C VAL A 244 12.72 -0.85 2.40
N LYS A 245 13.19 -1.88 1.70
CA LYS A 245 14.01 -1.74 0.49
C LYS A 245 13.15 -1.71 -0.77
N HIS A 246 12.17 -2.62 -0.84
CA HIS A 246 11.24 -2.73 -1.96
C HIS A 246 9.82 -2.99 -1.48
N GLY A 247 8.86 -2.38 -2.18
CA GLY A 247 7.43 -2.54 -1.92
C GLY A 247 6.89 -3.93 -2.31
N PRO A 248 5.59 -4.18 -2.16
CA PRO A 248 4.53 -3.18 -1.97
C PRO A 248 4.37 -2.59 -0.56
N ALA A 249 4.97 -3.17 0.48
CA ALA A 249 4.95 -2.58 1.82
C ALA A 249 5.58 -1.18 1.79
N THR A 250 5.00 -0.24 2.53
CA THR A 250 5.56 1.11 2.72
C THR A 250 5.94 1.38 4.16
N ALA A 251 5.38 0.62 5.11
CA ALA A 251 5.77 0.64 6.51
C ALA A 251 6.89 -0.38 6.80
N PRO A 252 7.81 -0.08 7.74
CA PRO A 252 8.88 -1.00 8.14
C PRO A 252 8.33 -2.23 8.87
N ALA A 253 9.09 -3.31 8.84
CA ALA A 253 8.84 -4.47 9.69
C ALA A 253 9.22 -4.14 11.14
N PRO A 254 8.34 -4.36 12.15
CA PRO A 254 8.67 -4.08 13.54
C PRO A 254 9.90 -4.88 14.00
N MET A 255 10.89 -4.18 14.55
CA MET A 255 12.13 -4.78 15.07
C MET A 255 12.02 -5.06 16.57
N PHE A 256 12.78 -6.05 17.02
CA PHE A 256 12.98 -6.35 18.42
C PHE A 256 14.46 -6.24 18.76
N GLU A 257 14.75 -5.64 19.90
CA GLU A 257 16.07 -5.79 20.49
C GLU A 257 16.22 -7.20 21.07
N THR A 258 17.42 -7.76 20.94
CA THR A 258 17.73 -9.12 21.37
C THR A 258 18.89 -9.10 22.37
N ARG A 259 18.85 -10.02 23.34
CA ARG A 259 20.00 -10.35 24.18
C ARG A 259 20.01 -11.83 24.50
N ILE A 260 21.19 -12.37 24.77
CA ILE A 260 21.38 -13.77 25.14
C ILE A 260 21.83 -13.82 26.60
N ARG A 261 21.10 -14.54 27.43
CA ARG A 261 21.45 -14.80 28.83
C ARG A 261 22.55 -15.86 28.91
N ARG A 262 23.24 -15.96 30.06
CA ARG A 262 24.32 -16.93 30.29
C ARG A 262 23.89 -18.40 30.11
N ASP A 263 22.62 -18.70 30.35
CA ASP A 263 22.00 -20.03 30.16
C ASP A 263 21.64 -20.33 28.69
N GLY A 264 21.92 -19.39 27.77
CA GLY A 264 21.60 -19.49 26.35
C GLY A 264 20.17 -19.07 26.00
N THR A 265 19.39 -18.56 26.95
CA THR A 265 18.04 -18.06 26.70
C THR A 265 18.09 -16.73 25.94
N ILE A 266 17.45 -16.68 24.78
CA ILE A 266 17.24 -15.46 24.00
C ILE A 266 16.09 -14.71 24.63
N GLN A 267 16.33 -13.43 24.94
CA GLN A 267 15.31 -12.49 25.33
C GLN A 267 15.08 -11.43 24.26
N VAL A 268 13.83 -11.01 24.12
CA VAL A 268 13.40 -9.97 23.18
C VAL A 268 12.69 -8.84 23.92
N ARG A 269 12.79 -7.63 23.40
CA ARG A 269 11.91 -6.50 23.75
C ARG A 269 11.57 -5.70 22.49
N PRO A 270 10.40 -5.03 22.43
CA PRO A 270 10.09 -4.14 21.32
C PRO A 270 11.20 -3.11 21.13
N GLY A 271 11.67 -2.93 19.90
CA GLY A 271 12.54 -1.81 19.57
C GLY A 271 11.77 -0.50 19.73
N VAL A 272 12.41 0.52 20.30
CA VAL A 272 11.86 1.88 20.26
C VAL A 272 11.94 2.34 18.81
N ALA A 273 10.79 2.62 18.20
CA ALA A 273 10.69 3.11 16.82
C ALA A 273 11.27 4.51 16.66
#